data_AF-A0AAW2Y7G0-F1
#
_entry.id   AF-A0AAW2Y7G0-F1
#
_cell.length_a   1.000
_cell.length_b   1.000
_cell.length_c   1.000
_cell.angle_alpha   90.00
_cell.angle_beta   90.00
_cell.angle_gamma   90.00
#
_symmetry.space_group_name_H-M   'P 1'
#
loop_
_entity.id
_entity.type
_entity.pdbx_description
1 polymer ?
#
loop_
_entity_poly.entity_id
_entity_poly.type
_entity_poly.pdbx_seq_one_letter_code
_entity_poly.pdbx_strand_id
1 'polypeptide(L)'
;MISPRCLFASATCGDCAYVAGGMGAWLGTVQIYDTAEKYNPDSGSWEPLPRMKRKRKLCSGCYMDNKFYVIGGRNEDGELTCCEFFDETRNRWELIPDMLKDDPVQSSHSPPLLAVVNNELYSLEASTNQLKVYLKKTNTWKQLGRFLLEPIATEVGEWRSSRWGTNFL
;
A
#
# COMPACT_ATOMS: atom_id res chain seq x y z
N MET A 1 -13.16 13.18 6.10
CA MET A 1 -12.61 13.32 4.75
C MET A 1 -13.39 14.43 4.07
N ILE A 2 -12.70 15.37 3.43
CA ILE A 2 -13.21 16.55 2.73
C ILE A 2 -13.87 16.14 1.41
N SER A 3 -13.22 15.30 0.61
CA SER A 3 -13.77 14.81 -0.66
C SER A 3 -14.07 13.31 -0.60
N PRO A 4 -15.33 12.88 -0.71
CA PRO A 4 -15.70 11.46 -0.78
C PRO A 4 -14.99 10.75 -1.93
N ARG A 5 -14.35 9.62 -1.66
CA ARG A 5 -13.54 8.88 -2.63
C ARG A 5 -13.44 7.40 -2.28
N CYS A 6 -13.09 6.58 -3.27
CA CYS A 6 -12.68 5.19 -3.12
C CYS A 6 -11.41 4.92 -3.93
N LEU A 7 -10.79 3.75 -3.76
CA LEU A 7 -9.58 3.34 -4.50
C LEU A 7 -8.39 4.30 -4.34
N PHE A 8 -8.32 4.99 -3.20
CA PHE A 8 -7.28 5.94 -2.83
C PHE A 8 -6.15 5.24 -2.06
N ALA A 9 -4.98 5.87 -2.08
CA ALA A 9 -3.88 5.50 -1.20
C ALA A 9 -4.12 6.05 0.20
N SER A 10 -3.73 5.28 1.22
CA SER A 10 -3.75 5.74 2.61
C SER A 10 -2.50 5.28 3.36
N ALA A 11 -2.09 6.04 4.37
CA ALA A 11 -1.02 5.68 5.29
C ALA A 11 -1.18 6.43 6.63
N THR A 12 -0.44 6.00 7.65
CA THR A 12 -0.35 6.72 8.94
C THR A 12 1.11 6.96 9.29
N CYS A 13 1.40 8.10 9.93
CA CYS A 13 2.71 8.39 10.54
C CYS A 13 2.75 8.04 12.04
N GLY A 14 1.69 7.43 12.58
CA GLY A 14 1.46 7.27 14.01
C GLY A 14 0.51 8.33 14.53
N ASP A 15 0.89 9.60 14.39
CA ASP A 15 0.13 10.73 14.93
C ASP A 15 -0.95 11.25 13.99
N CYS A 16 -0.85 11.00 12.69
CA CYS A 16 -1.79 11.49 11.68
C CYS A 16 -2.04 10.43 10.60
N ALA A 17 -3.24 10.46 10.01
CA ALA A 17 -3.57 9.65 8.85
C ALA A 17 -3.55 10.48 7.57
N TYR A 18 -3.13 9.89 6.46
CA TYR A 18 -3.03 10.54 5.17
C TYR A 18 -3.84 9.75 4.15
N VAL A 19 -4.51 10.47 3.25
CA VAL A 19 -5.20 9.88 2.08
C VAL A 19 -4.86 10.68 0.83
N ALA A 20 -4.72 10.00 -0.31
CA ALA A 20 -4.42 10.65 -1.58
C ALA A 20 -4.99 9.91 -2.79
N GLY A 21 -5.39 10.69 -3.79
CA GLY A 21 -5.90 10.16 -5.05
C GLY A 21 -7.25 9.46 -4.89
N GLY A 22 -7.44 8.36 -5.59
CA GLY A 22 -8.71 7.66 -5.70
C GLY A 22 -9.66 8.32 -6.71
N MET A 23 -10.91 7.90 -6.66
CA MET A 23 -11.97 8.43 -7.49
C MET A 23 -13.24 8.66 -6.70
N GLY A 24 -14.02 9.64 -7.14
CA GLY A 24 -15.34 9.96 -6.61
C GLY A 24 -16.31 10.28 -7.74
N ALA A 25 -17.56 10.54 -7.38
CA ALA A 25 -18.57 11.02 -8.30
C ALA A 25 -18.82 12.50 -8.03
N TRP A 26 -18.72 13.32 -9.07
CA TRP A 26 -19.12 14.73 -9.02
C TRP A 26 -20.14 14.99 -10.14
N LEU A 27 -21.33 15.45 -9.78
CA LEU A 27 -22.44 15.71 -10.72
C LEU A 27 -22.71 14.53 -11.68
N GLY A 28 -22.66 13.30 -11.15
CA GLY A 28 -22.90 12.09 -11.93
C GLY A 28 -21.74 11.62 -12.81
N THR A 29 -20.61 12.34 -12.83
CA THR A 29 -19.41 11.94 -13.59
C THR A 29 -18.34 11.38 -12.67
N VAL A 30 -17.66 10.32 -13.12
CA VAL A 30 -16.49 9.76 -12.42
C VAL A 30 -15.31 10.72 -12.55
N GLN A 31 -14.74 11.12 -11.42
CA GLN A 31 -13.55 11.97 -11.36
C GLN A 31 -12.41 11.23 -10.65
N ILE A 32 -11.24 11.21 -11.30
CA ILE A 32 -9.99 10.74 -10.67
C ILE A 32 -9.34 11.95 -9.98
N TYR A 33 -8.91 11.76 -8.74
CA TYR A 33 -8.36 12.84 -7.92
C TYR A 33 -6.83 12.87 -7.97
N ASP A 34 -6.30 14.09 -7.92
CA ASP A 34 -4.91 14.44 -7.57
C ASP A 34 -4.83 15.06 -6.17
N THR A 35 -5.95 15.18 -5.46
CA THR A 35 -6.02 15.79 -4.13
C THR A 35 -5.57 14.80 -3.06
N ALA A 36 -5.01 15.34 -1.99
CA ALA A 36 -4.61 14.61 -0.80
C ALA A 36 -5.07 15.36 0.45
N GLU A 37 -5.27 14.63 1.53
CA GLU A 37 -5.79 15.16 2.79
C GLU A 37 -5.10 14.47 3.96
N LYS A 38 -4.87 15.21 5.04
CA LYS A 38 -4.31 14.74 6.31
C LYS A 38 -5.38 14.84 7.39
N TYR A 39 -5.56 13.78 8.15
CA TYR A 39 -6.38 13.80 9.36
C TYR A 39 -5.48 14.07 10.57
N ASN A 40 -5.80 15.14 11.28
CA ASN A 40 -5.18 15.49 12.55
C ASN A 40 -6.11 15.06 13.70
N PRO A 41 -5.74 14.05 14.50
CA PRO A 41 -6.58 13.58 15.60
C PRO A 41 -6.70 14.60 16.74
N ASP A 42 -5.72 15.49 16.94
CA ASP A 42 -5.75 16.50 18.00
C ASP A 42 -6.84 17.55 17.73
N SER A 43 -7.00 17.96 16.47
CA SER A 43 -8.07 18.87 16.05
C SER A 43 -9.36 18.16 15.65
N GLY A 44 -9.31 16.83 15.50
CA GLY A 44 -10.42 16.00 15.04
C GLY A 44 -10.86 16.33 13.61
N SER A 45 -9.99 16.93 12.79
CA SER A 45 -10.36 17.48 11.48
C SER A 45 -9.48 16.97 10.34
N TRP A 46 -10.01 17.08 9.12
CA TRP A 46 -9.25 16.82 7.90
C TRP A 46 -8.75 18.15 7.32
N GLU A 47 -7.45 18.18 7.01
CA GLU A 47 -6.74 19.31 6.44
C GLU A 47 -6.34 18.99 4.99
N PRO A 48 -6.58 19.89 4.02
CA PRO A 48 -6.16 19.67 2.65
C PRO A 48 -4.64 19.78 2.53
N LEU A 49 -4.04 18.86 1.78
CA LEU A 49 -2.63 18.93 1.39
C LEU A 49 -2.50 19.53 -0.01
N PRO A 50 -1.28 19.99 -0.40
CA PRO A 50 -0.97 20.29 -1.79
C PRO A 50 -1.37 19.13 -2.72
N ARG A 51 -1.77 19.45 -3.95
CA ARG A 51 -2.14 18.44 -4.95
C ARG A 51 -0.91 17.67 -5.43
N MET A 52 -1.09 16.38 -5.69
CA MET A 52 -0.14 15.55 -6.41
C MET A 52 0.05 16.08 -7.84
N LYS A 53 1.18 15.72 -8.46
CA LYS A 53 1.49 16.08 -9.86
C LYS A 53 0.68 15.26 -10.86
N ARG A 54 0.29 14.03 -10.48
CA ARG A 54 -0.57 13.19 -11.31
C ARG A 54 -1.80 12.72 -10.53
N LYS A 55 -2.95 12.81 -11.19
CA LYS A 55 -4.17 12.11 -10.75
C LYS A 55 -3.90 10.61 -10.73
N ARG A 56 -4.51 9.89 -9.80
CA ARG A 56 -4.38 8.43 -9.71
C ARG A 56 -5.50 7.80 -8.90
N LYS A 57 -5.99 6.64 -9.34
CA LYS A 57 -6.84 5.71 -8.58
C LYS A 57 -6.19 4.32 -8.58
N LEU A 58 -6.68 3.40 -7.75
CA LEU A 58 -6.09 2.06 -7.57
C LEU A 58 -4.61 2.13 -7.18
N CYS A 59 -4.25 3.13 -6.37
CA CYS A 59 -2.88 3.37 -5.93
C CYS A 59 -2.68 2.90 -4.48
N SER A 60 -1.43 2.62 -4.13
CA SER A 60 -1.07 2.17 -2.78
C SER A 60 -0.38 3.28 -2.01
N GLY A 61 -0.71 3.41 -0.74
CA GLY A 61 -0.09 4.37 0.18
C GLY A 61 0.84 3.68 1.16
N CYS A 62 1.93 4.34 1.52
CA CYS A 62 2.76 3.93 2.66
C CYS A 62 3.45 5.14 3.29
N TYR A 63 3.87 5.01 4.54
CA TYR A 63 4.64 6.03 5.23
C TYR A 63 6.05 5.50 5.51
N MET A 64 7.06 6.20 5.00
CA MET A 64 8.47 5.88 5.21
C MET A 64 9.30 7.16 5.05
N ASP A 65 10.54 7.18 5.52
CA ASP A 65 11.45 8.34 5.41
C ASP A 65 10.84 9.65 5.94
N ASN A 66 9.93 9.56 6.92
CA ASN A 66 9.12 10.66 7.43
C ASN A 66 8.30 11.38 6.34
N LYS A 67 7.78 10.63 5.36
CA LYS A 67 7.05 11.12 4.19
C LYS A 67 5.94 10.15 3.82
N PHE A 68 4.87 10.68 3.25
CA PHE A 68 3.75 9.90 2.74
C PHE A 68 3.96 9.59 1.25
N TYR A 69 4.11 8.32 0.90
CA TYR A 69 4.33 7.84 -0.47
C TYR A 69 3.03 7.31 -1.06
N VAL A 70 2.82 7.60 -2.35
CA VAL A 70 1.72 7.12 -3.17
C VAL A 70 2.27 6.48 -4.44
N ILE A 71 2.11 5.16 -4.52
CA ILE A 71 2.81 4.31 -5.49
C ILE A 71 1.81 3.78 -6.51
N GLY A 72 2.13 3.97 -7.79
CA GLY A 72 1.42 3.39 -8.92
C GLY A 72 -0.04 3.86 -9.04
N GLY A 73 -0.90 2.92 -9.41
CA GLY A 73 -2.28 3.16 -9.79
C GLY A 73 -2.40 3.56 -11.25
N ARG A 74 -3.55 4.15 -11.60
CA ARG A 74 -3.88 4.53 -12.97
C ARG A 74 -4.64 5.83 -13.04
N ASN A 75 -4.55 6.47 -14.19
CA ASN A 75 -5.32 7.68 -14.52
C ASN A 75 -6.03 7.50 -15.86
N GLU A 76 -6.45 8.60 -16.46
CA GLU A 76 -7.08 8.65 -17.78
C GLU A 76 -6.13 8.21 -18.91
N ASP A 77 -4.81 8.37 -18.73
CA ASP A 77 -3.78 8.06 -19.73
C ASP A 77 -3.28 6.61 -19.66
N GLY A 78 -3.60 5.89 -18.57
CA GLY A 78 -3.23 4.49 -18.38
C GLY A 78 -2.65 4.19 -17.00
N GLU A 79 -1.86 3.11 -16.93
CA GLU A 79 -1.17 2.69 -15.71
C GLU A 79 0.02 3.60 -15.42
N LEU A 80 0.26 3.88 -14.14
CA LEU A 80 1.35 4.73 -13.67
C LEU A 80 2.46 3.87 -13.10
N THR A 81 3.65 3.98 -13.70
CA THR A 81 4.88 3.36 -13.16
C THR A 81 5.53 4.18 -12.06
N CYS A 82 5.12 5.44 -11.90
CA CYS A 82 5.75 6.39 -10.98
C CYS A 82 5.15 6.35 -9.56
N CYS A 83 5.97 6.76 -8.60
CA CYS A 83 5.56 7.09 -7.25
C CYS A 83 5.65 8.60 -7.04
N GLU A 84 4.82 9.14 -6.15
CA GLU A 84 5.00 10.47 -5.60
C GLU A 84 5.07 10.39 -4.09
N PHE A 85 5.84 11.27 -3.46
CA PHE A 85 5.84 11.40 -2.00
C PHE A 85 5.62 12.83 -1.56
N PHE A 86 4.89 13.00 -0.46
CA PHE A 86 4.68 14.27 0.19
C PHE A 86 5.77 14.51 1.24
N ASP A 87 6.53 15.59 1.06
CA ASP A 87 7.49 16.09 2.04
C ASP A 87 6.82 17.22 2.85
N GLU A 88 6.48 16.94 4.10
CA GLU A 88 5.81 17.87 5.00
C GLU A 88 6.69 19.08 5.34
N THR A 89 8.02 18.90 5.39
CA THR A 89 8.96 20.01 5.67
C THR A 89 9.00 21.02 4.53
N ARG A 90 8.79 20.57 3.30
CA ARG A 90 8.77 21.41 2.09
C ARG A 90 7.36 21.73 1.63
N ASN A 91 6.36 21.16 2.28
CA ASN A 91 4.95 21.21 1.92
C ASN A 91 4.72 20.98 0.41
N ARG A 92 5.31 19.92 -0.16
CA ARG A 92 5.19 19.64 -1.60
C ARG A 92 5.33 18.16 -1.94
N TRP A 93 4.80 17.79 -3.10
CA TRP A 93 4.98 16.48 -3.70
C TRP A 93 6.23 16.42 -4.58
N GLU A 94 6.99 15.33 -4.46
CA GLU A 94 8.12 15.02 -5.33
C GLU A 94 7.87 13.71 -6.07
N LEU A 95 8.33 13.64 -7.32
CA LEU A 95 8.08 12.52 -8.24
C LEU A 95 9.29 11.59 -8.26
N ILE A 96 9.03 10.30 -8.11
CA ILE A 96 9.98 9.22 -8.40
C ILE A 96 9.51 8.56 -9.70
N PRO A 97 10.13 8.87 -10.85
CA PRO A 97 9.76 8.24 -12.12
C PRO A 97 10.07 6.74 -12.09
N ASP A 98 9.29 5.96 -12.83
CA ASP A 98 9.63 4.56 -13.15
C ASP A 98 9.90 3.63 -11.97
N MET A 99 9.34 3.91 -10.79
CA MET A 99 9.47 3.06 -9.60
C MET A 99 8.94 1.64 -9.82
N LEU A 100 8.00 1.44 -10.74
CA LEU A 100 7.41 0.14 -11.08
C LEU A 100 7.71 -0.32 -12.52
N LYS A 101 8.71 0.27 -13.21
CA LYS A 101 8.98 -0.07 -14.63
C LYS A 101 9.31 -1.54 -14.87
N ASP A 102 9.96 -2.18 -13.89
CA ASP A 102 10.44 -3.56 -13.98
C ASP A 102 9.44 -4.54 -13.34
N ASP A 103 8.24 -4.08 -12.97
CA ASP A 103 7.20 -4.94 -12.39
C ASP A 103 6.15 -5.30 -13.47
N PRO A 104 6.19 -6.53 -14.03
CA PRO A 104 5.33 -6.94 -15.14
C PRO A 104 3.84 -7.10 -14.75
N VAL A 105 3.47 -6.93 -13.47
CA VAL A 105 2.17 -7.34 -12.94
C VAL A 105 1.18 -6.18 -12.77
N GLN A 106 1.46 -5.04 -13.41
CA GLN A 106 0.47 -3.95 -13.60
C GLN A 106 -0.83 -4.41 -14.29
N SER A 107 -0.89 -5.64 -14.83
CA SER A 107 -2.04 -6.21 -15.52
C SER A 107 -3.14 -6.79 -14.61
N SER A 108 -2.91 -6.99 -13.30
CA SER A 108 -3.88 -7.67 -12.42
C SER A 108 -4.90 -6.74 -11.75
N HIS A 109 -5.00 -5.47 -12.17
CA HIS A 109 -5.94 -4.45 -11.65
C HIS A 109 -5.88 -4.15 -10.13
N SER A 110 -5.05 -4.85 -9.39
CA SER A 110 -4.91 -4.69 -7.94
C SER A 110 -3.75 -3.75 -7.64
N PRO A 111 -3.92 -2.76 -6.75
CA PRO A 111 -2.81 -1.95 -6.24
C PRO A 111 -1.73 -2.88 -5.67
N PRO A 112 -0.44 -2.52 -5.75
CA PRO A 112 0.63 -3.31 -5.15
C PRO A 112 0.36 -3.46 -3.64
N LEU A 113 0.48 -4.69 -3.11
CA LEU A 113 0.33 -4.94 -1.68
C LEU A 113 1.62 -4.51 -0.98
N LEU A 114 1.57 -3.41 -0.25
CA LEU A 114 2.76 -2.80 0.33
C LEU A 114 2.81 -2.97 1.85
N ALA A 115 4.02 -3.15 2.37
CA ALA A 115 4.32 -3.09 3.79
C ALA A 115 5.62 -2.33 4.01
N VAL A 116 5.71 -1.56 5.10
CA VAL A 116 6.95 -0.90 5.51
C VAL A 116 7.41 -1.51 6.82
N VAL A 117 8.66 -1.98 6.87
CA VAL A 117 9.30 -2.55 8.06
C VAL A 117 10.68 -1.93 8.21
N ASN A 118 11.00 -1.37 9.38
CA ASN A 118 12.29 -0.72 9.62
C ASN A 118 12.67 0.31 8.53
N ASN A 119 11.68 1.07 8.07
CA ASN A 119 11.84 2.05 7.00
C ASN A 119 12.21 1.46 5.63
N GLU A 120 12.10 0.15 5.45
CA GLU A 120 12.23 -0.54 4.16
C GLU A 120 10.85 -0.89 3.61
N LEU A 121 10.68 -0.71 2.30
CA LEU A 121 9.43 -0.95 1.62
C LEU A 121 9.45 -2.32 0.94
N TYR A 122 8.44 -3.11 1.26
CA TYR A 122 8.20 -4.44 0.70
C TYR A 122 6.92 -4.43 -0.13
N SER A 123 6.93 -5.23 -1.19
CA SER A 123 5.76 -5.50 -2.02
C SER A 123 5.53 -7.01 -2.10
N LEU A 124 4.28 -7.44 -1.97
CA LEU A 124 3.85 -8.81 -2.19
C LEU A 124 2.95 -8.89 -3.41
N GLU A 125 3.35 -9.68 -4.39
CA GLU A 125 2.55 -9.91 -5.58
C GLU A 125 1.51 -11.02 -5.31
N ALA A 126 0.23 -10.66 -5.33
CA ALA A 126 -0.86 -11.56 -4.92
C ALA A 126 -1.01 -12.82 -5.80
N SER A 127 -0.69 -12.73 -7.10
CA SER A 127 -0.86 -13.83 -8.05
C SER A 127 0.30 -14.83 -8.02
N THR A 128 1.52 -14.37 -7.75
CA THR A 128 2.74 -15.20 -7.80
C THR A 128 3.38 -15.44 -6.43
N ASN A 129 2.83 -14.84 -5.36
CA ASN A 129 3.41 -14.81 -4.02
C ASN A 129 4.87 -14.34 -4.01
N GLN A 130 5.25 -13.49 -4.98
CA GLN A 130 6.59 -12.96 -5.09
C GLN A 130 6.77 -11.80 -4.10
N LEU A 131 7.65 -11.99 -3.12
CA LEU A 131 8.09 -10.92 -2.24
C LEU A 131 9.21 -10.12 -2.90
N LYS A 132 9.12 -8.79 -2.85
CA LYS A 132 10.11 -7.84 -3.36
C LYS A 132 10.42 -6.79 -2.30
N VAL A 133 11.67 -6.32 -2.25
CA VAL A 133 12.09 -5.17 -1.44
C VAL A 133 12.55 -4.04 -2.35
N TYR A 134 12.17 -2.81 -2.02
CA TYR A 134 12.52 -1.63 -2.79
C TYR A 134 13.90 -1.08 -2.40
N LEU A 135 14.79 -0.97 -3.38
CA LEU A 135 16.13 -0.41 -3.25
C LEU A 135 16.12 1.09 -3.59
N LYS A 136 15.98 1.93 -2.56
CA LYS A 136 15.83 3.39 -2.70
C LYS A 136 16.96 4.07 -3.50
N LYS A 137 18.21 3.60 -3.34
CA LYS A 137 19.39 4.19 -3.99
C LYS A 137 19.37 4.02 -5.51
N THR A 138 18.83 2.92 -5.99
CA THR A 138 18.82 2.54 -7.41
C THR A 138 17.45 2.71 -8.05
N ASN A 139 16.41 2.99 -7.26
CA ASN A 139 15.02 3.02 -7.70
C ASN A 139 14.62 1.72 -8.41
N THR A 140 14.92 0.58 -7.78
CA THR A 140 14.65 -0.75 -8.32
C THR A 140 14.08 -1.68 -7.25
N TRP A 141 13.40 -2.74 -7.69
CA TRP A 141 12.88 -3.78 -6.81
C TRP A 141 13.76 -5.03 -6.87
N LYS A 142 14.18 -5.54 -5.71
CA LYS A 142 14.90 -6.79 -5.59
C LYS A 142 13.93 -7.90 -5.16
N GLN A 143 13.87 -8.97 -5.92
CA GLN A 143 13.11 -10.17 -5.56
C GLN A 143 13.78 -10.89 -4.39
N LEU A 144 12.99 -11.24 -3.37
CA LEU A 144 13.45 -11.97 -2.18
C LEU A 144 13.07 -13.46 -2.22
N GLY A 145 12.08 -13.85 -3.02
CA GLY A 145 11.65 -15.24 -3.20
C GLY A 145 10.13 -15.37 -3.30
N ARG A 146 9.65 -16.57 -3.65
CA ARG A 146 8.22 -16.93 -3.59
C ARG A 146 7.95 -17.72 -2.33
N PHE A 147 6.96 -17.30 -1.55
CA PHE A 147 6.44 -18.15 -0.48
C PHE A 147 5.46 -19.13 -1.10
N LEU A 148 5.88 -20.39 -1.24
CA LEU A 148 4.93 -21.48 -1.40
C LEU A 148 4.41 -21.78 0.00
N LEU A 149 3.11 -21.59 0.21
CA LEU A 149 2.45 -22.26 1.33
C LEU A 149 2.54 -23.74 0.98
N GLU A 150 3.43 -24.49 1.65
CA GLU A 150 3.21 -25.93 1.69
C GLU A 150 1.80 -26.12 2.27
N PRO A 151 0.95 -26.97 1.66
CA PRO A 151 -0.32 -27.30 2.27
C PRO A 151 0.00 -27.79 3.67
N ILE A 152 -0.54 -27.12 4.69
CA ILE A 152 -0.53 -27.69 6.04
C ILE A 152 -1.21 -29.04 5.87
N ALA A 153 -0.43 -30.12 5.94
CA ALA A 153 -0.99 -31.44 6.02
C ALA A 153 -1.94 -31.39 7.22
N THR A 154 -3.23 -31.46 6.96
CA THR A 154 -4.20 -31.77 7.99
C THR A 154 -3.82 -33.15 8.50
N GLU A 155 -2.95 -33.22 9.50
CA GLU A 155 -2.97 -34.33 10.44
C GLU A 155 -4.35 -34.27 11.07
N VAL A 156 -5.24 -35.11 10.52
CA VAL A 156 -6.47 -35.50 11.18
C VAL A 156 -6.01 -36.23 12.44
N GLY A 157 -5.82 -35.45 13.51
CA GLY A 157 -5.58 -36.00 14.84
C GLY A 157 -6.79 -36.83 15.24
N GLU A 158 -6.64 -38.15 15.20
CA GLU A 158 -7.52 -39.06 15.89
C GLU A 158 -7.61 -38.61 17.36
N TRP A 159 -8.78 -38.17 17.79
CA TRP A 159 -9.10 -38.01 19.21
C TRP A 159 -9.09 -39.38 19.86
N ARG A 160 -7.92 -39.85 20.30
CA ARG A 160 -7.84 -41.00 21.20
C ARG A 160 -8.26 -40.54 22.59
N SER A 161 -9.44 -41.02 23.00
CA SER A 161 -9.99 -40.77 24.32
C SER A 161 -9.07 -41.31 25.40
N SER A 162 -8.99 -40.50 26.46
CA SER A 162 -8.31 -40.75 27.72
C SER A 162 -8.62 -42.12 28.34
N ARG A 163 -7.57 -42.87 28.69
CA ARG A 163 -7.60 -43.74 29.87
C ARG A 163 -6.36 -43.46 30.71
N TRP A 164 -6.56 -42.68 31.76
CA TRP A 164 -5.63 -42.60 32.88
C TRP A 164 -5.62 -43.97 33.56
N GLY A 165 -4.54 -44.72 33.34
CA GLY A 165 -4.16 -45.85 34.18
C GLY A 165 -3.31 -45.31 35.32
N THR A 166 -3.85 -45.33 36.53
CA THR A 166 -3.12 -45.14 37.78
C THR A 166 -2.07 -46.25 37.92
N ASN A 167 -0.83 -45.87 38.23
CA ASN A 167 0.09 -46.64 39.07
C ASN A 167 1.34 -45.79 39.33
N PHE A 168 1.60 -45.44 40.59
CA PHE A 168 2.88 -45.67 41.27
C PHE A 168 2.72 -45.39 42.77
N LEU A 169 3.02 -46.44 43.55
CA LEU A 169 3.43 -46.55 44.97
C LEU A 169 2.46 -46.12 46.08
#